data_AF-A0A953WMH8-F1
#
_entry.id   AF-A0A953WMH8-F1
#
_cell.length_a   1.000
_cell.length_b   1.000
_cell.length_c   1.000
_cell.angle_alpha   90.00
_cell.angle_beta   90.00
_cell.angle_gamma   90.00
#
_symmetry.space_group_name_H-M   'P 1'
#
loop_
_entity.id
_entity.type
_entity.pdbx_description
1 polymer ?
#
loop_
_entity_poly.entity_id
_entity_poly.type
_entity_poly.pdbx_seq_one_letter_code
_entity_poly.pdbx_strand_id
1 'polypeptide(L)' 'DSDQMIVVNRMIGAGNDNAVAKRDLDALEKIAARDGEALGKTYAYDATIDAIGAWASDLQSRKIMLAPASSVLRTRGARG' A
#
# COMPACT_ATOMS: atom_id res chain seq x y z
N ASP A 1 4.44 -27.52 -4.20
CA ASP A 1 4.64 -26.29 -4.96
C ASP A 1 3.58 -25.31 -4.50
N SER A 2 3.86 -24.61 -3.40
CA SER A 2 2.88 -23.73 -2.77
C SER A 2 2.88 -22.43 -3.56
N ASP A 3 1.93 -22.34 -4.48
CA ASP A 3 1.58 -21.12 -5.21
C ASP A 3 1.50 -19.97 -4.19
N GLN A 4 2.52 -19.11 -4.19
CA GLN A 4 2.63 -17.96 -3.28
C GLN A 4 1.52 -16.99 -3.64
N MET A 5 0.33 -17.20 -3.08
CA MET A 5 -0.83 -16.35 -3.30
C MET A 5 -0.45 -14.91 -2.93
N ILE A 6 -0.26 -14.06 -3.93
CA ILE A 6 0.08 -12.64 -3.74
C ILE A 6 -1.14 -11.96 -3.13
N VAL A 7 -1.14 -11.82 -1.81
CA VAL A 7 -2.20 -11.10 -1.10
C VAL A 7 -1.93 -9.61 -1.23
N VAL A 8 -2.60 -8.98 -2.18
CA VAL A 8 -2.83 -7.54 -2.17
C VAL A 8 -3.79 -7.24 -1.02
N ASN A 9 -3.32 -6.46 -0.06
CA ASN A 9 -4.09 -6.12 1.12
C ASN A 9 -5.26 -5.19 0.78
N ARG A 10 -5.06 -4.25 -0.17
CA ARG A 10 -6.08 -3.25 -0.49
C ARG A 10 -5.98 -2.67 -1.90
N MET A 11 -7.14 -2.38 -2.48
CA MET A 11 -7.26 -1.48 -3.65
C MET A 11 -7.35 -0.03 -3.15
N ILE A 12 -6.53 0.85 -3.70
CA ILE A 12 -6.50 2.28 -3.35
C ILE A 12 -7.26 3.07 -4.41
N GLY A 13 -8.21 3.89 -3.99
CA GLY A 13 -8.86 4.86 -4.88
C GLY A 13 -9.70 4.16 -5.94
N ALA A 14 -10.79 3.51 -5.52
CA ALA A 14 -11.77 2.97 -6.45
C ALA A 14 -12.49 4.12 -7.18
N GLY A 15 -12.00 4.46 -8.37
CA GLY A 15 -12.48 5.59 -9.19
C GLY A 15 -11.64 6.86 -9.02
N ASN A 16 -12.04 7.93 -9.69
CA ASN A 16 -11.32 9.21 -9.68
C ASN A 16 -11.77 10.11 -8.51
N ASP A 17 -11.62 9.62 -7.27
CA ASP A 17 -12.02 10.32 -6.04
C ASP A 17 -10.89 10.34 -5.00
N ASN A 18 -10.42 11.54 -4.68
CA ASN A 18 -9.32 11.78 -3.74
C ASN A 18 -9.67 11.36 -2.30
N ALA A 19 -10.92 11.53 -1.86
CA ALA A 19 -11.34 11.18 -0.50
C ALA A 19 -11.36 9.65 -0.31
N VAL A 20 -11.78 8.92 -1.35
CA VAL A 20 -11.71 7.46 -1.37
C VAL A 20 -10.26 6.99 -1.29
N ALA A 21 -9.38 7.56 -2.12
CA ALA A 21 -7.95 7.22 -2.11
C ALA A 21 -7.30 7.46 -0.73
N LYS A 22 -7.55 8.62 -0.10
CA LYS A 22 -7.04 8.92 1.25
C LYS A 22 -7.51 7.91 2.30
N ARG A 23 -8.81 7.63 2.36
CA ARG A 23 -9.37 6.64 3.28
C ARG A 23 -8.74 5.26 3.08
N ASP A 24 -8.50 4.88 1.83
CA ASP A 24 -7.90 3.59 1.53
C ASP A 24 -6.42 3.53 1.92
N LEU A 25 -5.68 4.63 1.78
CA LEU A 25 -4.29 4.73 2.25
C LEU A 25 -4.21 4.64 3.77
N ASP A 26 -5.07 5.35 4.51
CA ASP A 26 -5.15 5.25 5.98
C ASP A 26 -5.42 3.81 6.43
N ALA A 27 -6.29 3.09 5.70
CA ALA A 27 -6.57 1.69 5.99
C ALA A 27 -5.38 0.78 5.68
N LEU A 28 -4.64 1.05 4.59
CA LEU A 28 -3.44 0.30 4.23
C LEU A 28 -2.34 0.46 5.29
N GLU A 29 -2.16 1.66 5.85
CA GLU A 29 -1.21 1.90 6.93
C GLU A 29 -1.56 1.14 8.20
N LYS A 30 -2.85 1.09 8.58
CA LYS A 30 -3.29 0.31 9.74
C LYS A 30 -2.96 -1.16 9.59
N ILE A 31 -3.02 -1.69 8.37
CA ILE A 31 -2.59 -3.06 8.06
C ILE A 31 -1.07 -3.18 8.22
N ALA A 32 -0.29 -2.25 7.65
CA ALA A 32 1.17 -2.27 7.76
C ALA A 32 1.65 -2.16 9.21
N ALA A 33 0.99 -1.33 10.03
CA ALA A 33 1.31 -1.18 11.44
C ALA A 33 1.03 -2.46 12.25
N ARG A 34 0.01 -3.23 11.88
CA ARG A 34 -0.35 -4.49 12.52
C ARG A 34 0.53 -5.65 12.07
N ASP A 35 0.76 -5.76 10.75
CA ASP A 35 1.36 -6.94 10.12
C ASP A 35 2.86 -6.73 9.79
N GLY A 36 3.39 -5.53 10.05
CA GLY A 36 4.75 -5.12 9.69
C GLY A 36 4.93 -4.69 8.23
N GLU A 37 3.98 -5.03 7.36
CA GLU A 37 4.00 -4.66 5.94
C GLU A 37 2.58 -4.69 5.34
N ALA A 38 2.37 -3.93 4.26
CA ALA A 38 1.15 -4.02 3.48
C ALA A 38 1.43 -3.74 2.00
N LEU A 39 0.67 -4.37 1.11
CA LEU A 39 0.74 -4.15 -0.32
C LEU A 39 -0.60 -3.60 -0.84
N GLY A 40 -0.57 -2.38 -1.35
CA GLY A 40 -1.69 -1.76 -2.05
C GLY A 40 -1.56 -1.92 -3.57
N LYS A 41 -2.69 -1.92 -4.28
CA LYS A 41 -2.74 -1.75 -5.75
C LYS A 41 -3.68 -0.62 -6.12
N THR A 42 -3.50 -0.03 -7.29
CA THR A 42 -4.39 1.03 -7.79
C THR A 42 -4.42 1.07 -9.32
N TYR A 43 -5.35 1.85 -9.87
CA TYR A 43 -5.33 2.30 -11.26
C TYR A 43 -4.79 3.74 -11.31
N ALA A 44 -4.25 4.14 -12.46
CA ALA A 44 -3.66 5.45 -12.67
C ALA A 44 -4.75 6.52 -12.92
N TYR A 45 -5.53 6.86 -11.89
CA TYR A 45 -6.42 8.02 -11.89
C TYR A 45 -5.69 9.23 -11.30
N ASP A 46 -5.88 10.42 -11.87
CA ASP A 46 -5.24 11.66 -11.41
C ASP A 46 -5.45 11.89 -9.91
N ALA A 47 -6.70 11.76 -9.44
CA ALA A 47 -7.01 11.97 -8.02
C ALA A 47 -6.30 10.97 -7.09
N THR A 48 -6.05 9.75 -7.57
CA THR A 48 -5.34 8.72 -6.81
C THR A 48 -3.83 8.94 -6.83
N ILE A 49 -3.27 9.37 -7.96
CA ILE A 49 -1.85 9.75 -8.06
C ILE A 49 -1.55 10.91 -7.10
N ASP A 50 -2.39 11.95 -7.11
CA ASP A 50 -2.25 13.11 -6.23
C ASP A 50 -2.35 12.71 -4.75
N ALA A 51 -3.33 11.86 -4.41
CA ALA A 51 -3.49 11.35 -3.05
C ALA A 51 -2.26 10.57 -2.58
N ILE A 52 -1.73 9.67 -3.42
CA ILE A 52 -0.54 8.89 -3.11
C ILE A 52 0.69 9.79 -2.96
N GLY A 53 0.85 10.80 -3.82
CA GLY A 53 1.96 11.75 -3.74
C GLY A 53 1.95 12.54 -2.43
N ALA A 54 0.81 13.12 -2.07
CA ALA A 54 0.63 13.83 -0.81
C ALA A 54 0.87 12.92 0.40
N TRP A 55 0.27 11.73 0.39
CA TRP A 55 0.45 10.73 1.44
C TRP A 55 1.91 10.29 1.60
N ALA A 56 2.61 10.03 0.49
CA ALA A 56 4.00 9.56 0.49
C ALA A 56 4.96 10.59 1.09
N SER A 57 4.69 11.88 0.87
CA SER A 57 5.52 12.98 1.39
C SER A 57 5.60 13.04 2.92
N ASP A 58 4.64 12.45 3.63
CA ASP A 58 4.55 12.48 5.10
C ASP A 58 4.67 11.07 5.74
N LEU A 59 5.23 10.09 5.02
CA LEU A 59 5.36 8.74 5.59
C LEU A 59 6.42 8.64 6.67
N GLN A 60 7.50 9.39 6.53
CA GLN A 60 8.62 9.33 7.46
C GLN A 60 8.22 9.81 8.86
N SER A 61 7.39 10.86 8.96
CA SER A 61 6.88 11.35 10.26
C SER A 61 6.06 10.26 10.99
N ARG A 62 5.40 9.39 10.21
CA ARG A 62 4.61 8.24 10.67
C ARG A 62 5.41 6.95 10.83
N LYS A 63 6.73 7.01 10.64
CA LYS A 63 7.66 5.86 10.73
C LYS A 63 7.32 4.73 9.75
N ILE A 64 6.76 5.07 8.59
CA ILE A 64 6.44 4.14 7.52
C ILE A 64 7.44 4.35 6.38
N MET A 65 7.89 3.25 5.77
CA MET A 65 8.78 3.30 4.61
C MET A 65 8.10 2.67 3.40
N LEU A 66 8.08 3.41 2.29
CA LEU A 66 7.70 2.86 1.00
C LEU A 66 8.79 1.94 0.48
N ALA A 67 8.38 0.78 -0.04
CA ALA A 67 9.27 -0.18 -0.66
C ALA A 67 8.67 -0.68 -1.98
N PRO A 68 9.50 -1.07 -2.96
CA PRO A 68 9.02 -1.78 -4.14
C PRO A 68 8.29 -3.06 -3.74
N ALA A 69 7.20 -3.40 -4.44
CA ALA A 69 6.43 -4.61 -4.19
C ALA A 69 7.31 -5.87 -4.17
N SER A 70 8.31 -5.96 -5.05
CA SER A 70 9.24 -7.09 -5.09
C SER A 70 10.06 -7.25 -3.81
N SER A 71 10.39 -6.17 -3.11
CA SER A 71 11.09 -6.23 -1.82
C SER A 71 10.18 -6.78 -0.72
N VAL A 72 8.92 -6.33 -0.67
CA VAL A 72 7.93 -6.85 0.28
C VAL A 72 7.70 -8.35 0.05
N LEU A 73 7.56 -8.77 -1.21
CA LEU A 73 7.37 -10.17 -1.58
C LEU A 73 8.58 -11.03 -1.24
N ARG A 74 9.81 -10.56 -1.48
CA ARG A 74 11.03 -11.28 -1.07
C ARG A 74 11.10 -11.45 0.44
N THR A 75 10.77 -10.41 1.21
CA THR A 75 10.77 -10.51 2.68
C THR A 75 9.72 -11.51 3.17
N ARG A 76 8.52 -11.55 2.56
CA ARG A 76 7.50 -12.59 2.86
C ARG A 76 8.02 -13.99 2.58
N GLY A 77 8.57 -14.20 1.38
CA GLY A 77 9.11 -15.50 0.98
C GLY A 77 10.28 -15.98 1.84
N ALA A 78 11.03 -15.07 2.46
CA ALA A 78 12.09 -15.41 3.40
C ALA A 78 11.59 -15.75 4.82
N ARG A 79 10.33 -15.41 5.16
CA ARG A 79 9.72 -15.70 6.47
C ARG A 79 8.89 -16.99 6.51
N GLY A 80 8.52 -17.54 5.36
CA GLY A 80 7.71 -18.76 5.22
C GLY A 80 8.57 -19.98 4.95
#